data_AF-T1APU6-F1
#
_entry.id   AF-T1APU6-F1
#
_cell.length_a   1.000
_cell.length_b   1.000
_cell.length_c   1.000
_cell.angle_alpha   90.00
_cell.angle_beta   90.00
_cell.angle_gamma   90.00
#
_symmetry.space_group_name_H-M   'P 1'
#
loop_
_entity.id
_entity.type
_entity.pdbx_description
1 polymer ?
#
loop_
_entity_poly.entity_id
_entity_poly.type
_entity_poly.pdbx_seq_one_letter_code
_entity_poly.pdbx_strand_id
1 'polypeptide(L)'
;MPLQDMEFVQFHPTGIYGAGCLITEGVRGEGGYLTNADGERFMERYAPNAKDLASRDVVSRAMTIEIREGRGVGAERDHIHLHLEHLGPAVIHERLPGIAETSRIFAGVDVTRQPIPVQPTVHYNMGGIPCNYHGEAIAPRNGSRQ
;
A
#
# COMPACT_ATOMS: atom_id res chain seq x y z
N MET A 1 -23.71 6.53 21.04
CA MET A 1 -24.17 5.95 19.76
C MET A 1 -23.27 4.76 19.45
N PRO A 2 -23.80 3.66 18.89
CA PRO A 2 -22.96 2.57 18.42
C PRO A 2 -22.12 3.02 17.22
N LEU A 3 -20.93 2.44 17.08
CA LEU A 3 -20.10 2.54 15.88
C LEU A 3 -20.37 1.32 14.99
N GLN A 4 -20.16 1.45 13.68
CA GLN A 4 -20.35 0.37 12.71
C GLN A 4 -19.02 0.03 12.05
N ASP A 5 -18.75 -1.26 11.84
CA ASP A 5 -17.66 -1.78 11.00
C ASP A 5 -16.25 -1.32 11.43
N MET A 6 -16.05 -1.05 12.73
CA MET A 6 -14.77 -0.55 13.28
C MET A 6 -13.62 -1.55 13.14
N GLU A 7 -13.91 -2.84 12.99
CA GLU A 7 -12.96 -3.90 12.73
C GLU A 7 -12.36 -3.84 11.31
N PHE A 8 -12.99 -3.12 10.39
CA PHE A 8 -12.50 -2.96 9.03
C PHE A 8 -11.51 -1.77 8.97
N VAL A 9 -10.23 -2.11 9.14
CA VAL A 9 -9.09 -1.18 9.01
C VAL A 9 -8.33 -1.48 7.71
N GLN A 10 -8.19 -0.48 6.83
CA GLN A 10 -7.52 -0.62 5.53
C GLN A 10 -6.02 -0.46 5.70
N PHE A 11 -5.29 -1.35 5.04
CA PHE A 11 -3.86 -1.24 4.84
C PHE A 11 -3.59 -0.75 3.41
N HIS A 12 -2.74 0.25 3.27
CA HIS A 12 -2.18 0.64 1.98
C HIS A 12 -0.91 -0.19 1.74
N PRO A 13 -0.74 -0.79 0.54
CA PRO A 13 0.35 -1.74 0.30
C PRO A 13 1.74 -1.09 0.36
N THR A 14 1.86 0.17 -0.08
CA THR A 14 3.15 0.83 -0.32
C THR A 14 3.42 1.97 0.65
N GLY A 15 3.46 1.70 1.96
CA GLY A 15 4.05 2.64 2.94
C GLY A 15 5.57 2.49 2.95
N ILE A 16 6.32 3.61 2.97
CA ILE A 16 7.79 3.58 3.08
C ILE A 16 8.16 2.84 4.37
N TYR A 17 8.99 1.80 4.24
CA TYR A 17 9.44 1.00 5.37
C TYR A 17 10.14 1.86 6.43
N GLY A 18 9.85 1.60 7.72
CA GLY A 18 10.30 2.41 8.84
C GLY A 18 9.48 3.68 9.09
N ALA A 19 9.37 4.57 8.09
CA ALA A 19 8.71 5.87 8.26
C ALA A 19 7.17 5.82 8.15
N GLY A 20 6.62 4.86 7.39
CA GLY A 20 5.18 4.74 7.12
C GLY A 20 4.63 5.78 6.14
N CYS A 21 5.45 6.68 5.60
CA CYS A 21 5.03 7.69 4.64
C CYS A 21 4.44 7.03 3.39
N LEU A 22 3.31 7.56 2.92
CA LEU A 22 2.56 6.98 1.81
C LEU A 22 3.31 7.15 0.47
N ILE A 23 3.51 6.04 -0.24
CA ILE A 23 3.76 6.07 -1.69
C ILE A 23 2.42 5.88 -2.40
N THR A 24 2.02 6.86 -3.22
CA THR A 24 0.71 6.85 -3.90
C THR A 24 0.54 5.62 -4.79
N GLU A 25 -0.68 5.10 -4.85
CA GLU A 25 -1.07 4.02 -5.77
C GLU A 25 -0.84 4.37 -7.24
N GLY A 26 -0.85 5.67 -7.59
CA GLY A 26 -0.51 6.14 -8.93
C GLY A 26 0.86 5.63 -9.42
N VAL A 27 1.79 5.35 -8.51
CA VAL A 27 3.10 4.77 -8.81
C VAL A 27 3.00 3.40 -9.47
N ARG A 28 2.07 2.53 -9.02
CA ARG A 28 1.79 1.24 -9.67
C ARG A 28 1.06 1.45 -11.00
N GLY A 29 0.15 2.42 -11.05
CA GLY A 29 -0.55 2.83 -12.28
C GLY A 29 0.38 3.30 -13.41
N GLU A 30 1.48 3.98 -13.07
CA GLU A 30 2.52 4.41 -14.01
C GLU A 30 3.48 3.28 -14.42
N GLY A 31 3.29 2.05 -13.91
CA GLY A 31 4.10 0.87 -14.25
C GLY A 31 5.04 0.39 -13.15
N GLY A 32 5.01 1.00 -11.96
CA GLY A 32 5.76 0.52 -10.80
C GLY A 32 5.37 -0.92 -10.43
N TYR A 33 6.37 -1.74 -10.10
CA TYR A 33 6.17 -3.17 -9.83
C TYR A 33 6.89 -3.61 -8.55
N LEU A 34 6.35 -4.65 -7.90
CA LEU A 34 6.86 -5.18 -6.64
C LEU A 34 7.76 -6.40 -6.87
N THR A 35 8.86 -6.49 -6.10
CA THR A 35 9.70 -7.69 -6.05
C THR A 35 10.06 -8.13 -4.64
N ASN A 36 10.26 -9.44 -4.48
CA ASN A 36 10.74 -10.05 -3.25
C ASN A 36 12.28 -10.15 -3.26
N ALA A 37 12.88 -10.77 -2.23
CA ALA A 37 14.34 -10.93 -2.11
C ALA A 37 14.99 -11.78 -3.20
N ASP A 38 14.20 -12.62 -3.88
CA ASP A 38 14.69 -13.44 -4.99
C ASP A 38 14.62 -12.66 -6.33
N GLY A 39 14.15 -11.41 -6.30
CA GLY A 39 13.92 -10.58 -7.49
C GLY A 39 12.67 -10.97 -8.29
N GLU A 40 11.83 -11.86 -7.76
CA GLU A 40 10.59 -12.30 -8.41
C GLU A 40 9.55 -11.17 -8.40
N ARG A 41 8.93 -10.90 -9.56
CA ARG A 41 7.70 -10.09 -9.66
C ARG A 41 6.49 -10.89 -9.17
N PHE A 42 6.46 -11.16 -7.86
CA PHE A 42 5.55 -12.14 -7.25
C PHE A 42 4.06 -11.85 -7.49
N MET A 43 3.66 -10.60 -7.76
CA MET A 43 2.26 -10.27 -8.04
C MET A 43 1.70 -10.99 -9.27
N GLU A 44 2.53 -11.41 -10.21
CA GLU A 44 2.10 -12.24 -11.36
C GLU A 44 1.57 -13.61 -10.93
N ARG A 45 2.03 -14.13 -9.78
CA ARG A 45 1.54 -15.39 -9.20
C ARG A 45 0.25 -15.22 -8.39
N TYR A 46 0.10 -14.10 -7.68
CA TYR A 46 -1.09 -13.85 -6.84
C TYR A 46 -2.28 -13.26 -7.61
N ALA A 47 -2.02 -12.44 -8.63
CA ALA A 47 -3.04 -11.81 -9.45
C ALA A 47 -2.63 -11.83 -10.94
N PRO A 48 -2.76 -12.97 -11.66
CA PRO A 48 -2.22 -13.12 -13.01
C PRO A 48 -2.71 -12.07 -14.02
N ASN A 49 -3.97 -11.62 -13.89
CA ASN A 49 -4.57 -10.63 -14.79
C ASN A 49 -4.22 -9.19 -14.40
N ALA A 50 -4.36 -8.83 -13.12
CA ALA A 50 -4.22 -7.45 -12.66
C ALA A 50 -2.79 -7.11 -12.20
N LYS A 51 -2.01 -8.11 -11.79
CA LYS A 51 -0.64 -7.99 -11.29
C LYS A 51 -0.58 -6.94 -10.18
N ASP A 52 0.36 -6.00 -10.27
CA ASP A 52 0.52 -4.89 -9.33
C ASP A 52 -0.68 -3.92 -9.31
N LEU A 53 -1.58 -3.98 -10.29
CA LEU A 53 -2.83 -3.20 -10.31
C LEU A 53 -4.02 -3.90 -9.64
N ALA A 54 -3.79 -5.04 -8.97
CA ALA A 54 -4.81 -5.67 -8.12
C ALA A 54 -5.27 -4.73 -6.99
N SER A 55 -6.42 -5.04 -6.39
CA SER A 55 -6.98 -4.26 -5.28
C SER A 55 -6.02 -4.20 -4.09
N ARG A 56 -6.09 -3.11 -3.31
CA ARG A 56 -5.18 -2.83 -2.20
C ARG A 56 -5.09 -3.97 -1.18
N ASP A 57 -6.22 -4.60 -0.88
CA ASP A 57 -6.31 -5.73 0.03
C ASP A 57 -5.57 -6.98 -0.51
N VAL A 58 -5.69 -7.26 -1.82
CA VAL A 58 -4.99 -8.37 -2.48
C VAL A 58 -3.48 -8.13 -2.47
N VAL A 59 -3.04 -6.94 -2.88
CA VAL A 59 -1.60 -6.60 -2.90
C VAL A 59 -1.01 -6.64 -1.49
N SER A 60 -1.69 -6.04 -0.50
CA SER A 60 -1.21 -6.04 0.89
C SER A 60 -1.11 -7.45 1.48
N ARG A 61 -2.07 -8.32 1.18
CA ARG A 61 -2.03 -9.74 1.59
C ARG A 61 -0.89 -10.49 0.91
N ALA A 62 -0.71 -10.32 -0.39
CA ALA A 62 0.38 -10.96 -1.14
C ALA A 62 1.75 -10.57 -0.57
N MET A 63 2.00 -9.27 -0.37
CA MET A 63 3.23 -8.77 0.26
C MET A 63 3.47 -9.39 1.65
N THR A 64 2.41 -9.47 2.47
CA THR A 64 2.50 -10.06 3.81
C THR A 64 2.83 -11.55 3.75
N ILE A 65 2.28 -12.29 2.78
CA ILE A 65 2.60 -13.71 2.58
C ILE A 65 4.06 -13.88 2.16
N GLU A 66 4.56 -13.08 1.21
CA GLU A 66 5.98 -13.12 0.80
C GLU A 66 6.92 -12.92 1.99
N ILE A 67 6.66 -11.91 2.83
CA ILE A 67 7.44 -11.63 4.03
C ILE A 67 7.38 -12.82 5.01
N ARG A 68 6.19 -13.36 5.29
CA ARG A 68 6.00 -14.48 6.22
C ARG A 68 6.62 -15.78 5.75
N GLU A 69 6.70 -15.99 4.44
CA GLU A 69 7.38 -17.13 3.85
C GLU A 69 8.90 -16.91 3.71
N GLY A 70 9.42 -15.85 4.34
CA GLY A 70 10.85 -15.55 4.41
C GLY A 70 11.43 -14.99 3.12
N ARG A 71 10.60 -14.49 2.19
CA ARG A 71 11.04 -13.87 0.93
C ARG A 71 11.09 -12.34 1.00
N GLY A 72 10.92 -11.74 2.17
CA GLY A 72 11.13 -10.31 2.34
C GLY A 72 12.59 -9.88 2.14
N VAL A 73 12.79 -8.60 1.81
CA VAL A 73 14.10 -7.97 1.58
C VAL A 73 14.66 -7.33 2.86
N GLY A 74 15.92 -6.86 2.80
CA GLY A 74 16.63 -6.29 3.94
C GLY A 74 17.20 -7.35 4.89
N ALA A 75 17.96 -6.89 5.90
CA ALA A 75 18.60 -7.79 6.87
C ALA A 75 17.59 -8.63 7.66
N GLU A 76 16.44 -8.04 8.00
CA GLU A 76 15.37 -8.67 8.79
C GLU A 76 14.32 -9.39 7.92
N ARG A 77 14.45 -9.33 6.58
CA ARG A 77 13.51 -9.92 5.61
C ARG A 77 12.04 -9.53 5.84
N ASP A 78 11.80 -8.28 6.20
CA ASP A 78 10.52 -7.81 6.74
C ASP A 78 9.78 -6.78 5.86
N HIS A 79 10.30 -6.48 4.68
CA HIS A 79 9.68 -5.57 3.71
C HIS A 79 9.87 -6.05 2.26
N ILE A 80 9.38 -5.26 1.30
CA ILE A 80 9.34 -5.56 -0.13
C ILE A 80 9.93 -4.39 -0.93
N HIS A 81 10.46 -4.63 -2.12
CA HIS A 81 10.91 -3.56 -3.02
C HIS A 81 9.81 -3.12 -3.99
N LEU A 82 9.67 -1.80 -4.15
CA LEU A 82 8.87 -1.16 -5.19
C LEU A 82 9.79 -0.49 -6.21
N HIS A 83 9.75 -0.97 -7.45
CA HIS A 83 10.62 -0.54 -8.53
C HIS A 83 9.99 0.54 -9.40
N LEU A 84 10.80 1.54 -9.79
CA LEU A 84 10.40 2.67 -10.64
C LEU A 84 11.46 3.09 -11.64
N GLU A 85 12.71 2.72 -11.41
CA GLU A 85 13.88 3.13 -12.16
C GLU A 85 13.74 2.90 -13.68
N HIS A 86 12.99 1.86 -14.07
CA HIS A 86 12.71 1.50 -15.46
C HIS A 86 11.83 2.52 -16.22
N LEU A 87 11.06 3.37 -15.52
CA LEU A 87 10.26 4.43 -16.12
C LEU A 87 11.14 5.56 -16.69
N GLY A 88 12.37 5.66 -16.21
CA GLY A 88 13.33 6.68 -16.61
C GLY A 88 13.18 7.98 -15.83
N PRO A 89 14.29 8.73 -15.61
CA PRO A 89 14.28 9.94 -14.79
C PRO A 89 13.30 11.02 -15.27
N ALA A 90 13.13 11.18 -16.59
CA ALA A 90 12.24 12.20 -17.15
C ALA A 90 10.79 11.98 -16.72
N VAL A 91 10.28 10.75 -16.85
CA VAL A 91 8.91 10.39 -16.45
C VAL A 91 8.73 10.54 -14.94
N ILE A 92 9.71 10.08 -14.16
CA ILE A 92 9.68 10.18 -12.69
C ILE A 92 9.60 11.64 -12.24
N HIS A 93 10.41 12.53 -12.80
CA HIS A 93 10.44 13.94 -12.39
C HIS A 93 9.24 14.73 -12.90
N GLU A 94 8.64 14.35 -14.03
CA GLU A 94 7.44 14.98 -14.55
C GLU A 94 6.17 14.53 -13.83
N ARG A 95 6.00 13.21 -13.66
CA ARG A 95 4.74 12.62 -13.16
C ARG A 95 4.75 12.26 -11.69
N LEU A 96 5.91 11.92 -11.13
CA LEU A 96 6.06 11.43 -9.76
C LEU A 96 7.02 12.30 -8.90
N PRO A 97 7.05 13.64 -9.02
CA PRO A 97 8.05 14.47 -8.35
C PRO A 97 7.99 14.35 -6.82
N GLY A 98 6.78 14.37 -6.25
CA GLY A 98 6.59 14.24 -4.80
C GLY A 98 7.02 12.89 -4.24
N ILE A 99 6.90 11.82 -5.04
CA ILE A 99 7.35 10.47 -4.65
C ILE A 99 8.87 10.36 -4.67
N ALA A 100 9.52 10.94 -5.68
CA ALA A 100 10.97 11.00 -5.76
C ALA A 100 11.56 11.78 -4.56
N GLU A 101 10.93 12.91 -4.19
CA GLU A 101 11.33 13.69 -3.02
C GLU A 101 11.09 12.94 -1.70
N THR A 102 9.89 12.39 -1.50
CA THR A 102 9.53 11.64 -0.27
C THR A 102 10.46 10.44 -0.07
N SER A 103 10.74 9.68 -1.13
CA SER A 103 11.64 8.52 -1.06
C SER A 103 13.07 8.91 -0.72
N ARG A 104 13.55 10.05 -1.25
CA ARG A 104 14.87 10.60 -0.90
C ARG A 104 14.93 11.02 0.57
N ILE A 105 13.91 11.73 1.05
CA ILE A 105 13.88 12.26 2.43
C ILE A 105 13.76 11.13 3.46
N PHE A 106 12.84 10.20 3.26
CA PHE A 106 12.45 9.23 4.29
C PHE A 106 13.13 7.87 4.16
N ALA A 107 13.67 7.53 2.98
CA ALA A 107 14.37 6.26 2.75
C ALA A 107 15.81 6.44 2.24
N GLY A 108 16.24 7.67 1.93
CA GLY A 108 17.56 7.91 1.32
C GLY A 108 17.69 7.34 -0.10
N VAL A 109 16.56 7.05 -0.76
CA VAL A 109 16.53 6.35 -2.04
C VAL A 109 16.41 7.32 -3.21
N ASP A 110 17.30 7.17 -4.18
CA ASP A 110 17.11 7.71 -5.53
C ASP A 110 16.30 6.72 -6.37
N VAL A 111 15.00 7.02 -6.53
CA VAL A 111 14.03 6.17 -7.24
C VAL A 111 14.33 6.00 -8.73
N THR A 112 15.25 6.79 -9.29
CA THR A 112 15.72 6.62 -10.67
C THR A 112 16.79 5.55 -10.80
N ARG A 113 17.31 5.03 -9.67
CA ARG A 113 18.44 4.10 -9.61
C ARG A 113 18.18 2.88 -8.73
N GLN A 114 17.35 3.02 -7.71
CA GLN A 114 17.15 2.03 -6.66
C GLN A 114 15.66 1.92 -6.30
N PRO A 115 15.18 0.72 -5.93
CA PRO A 115 13.80 0.53 -5.50
C PRO A 115 13.53 1.16 -4.14
N ILE A 116 12.27 1.49 -3.88
CA ILE A 116 11.80 1.99 -2.59
C ILE A 116 11.50 0.78 -1.68
N PRO A 117 12.01 0.72 -0.45
CA PRO A 117 11.61 -0.28 0.53
C PRO A 117 10.20 0.05 1.06
N VAL A 118 9.26 -0.88 0.92
CA VAL A 118 7.85 -0.68 1.26
C VAL A 118 7.26 -1.84 2.06
N GLN A 119 6.26 -1.54 2.89
CA GLN A 119 5.51 -2.50 3.69
C GLN A 119 4.03 -2.09 3.80
N PRO A 120 3.08 -3.05 3.85
CA PRO A 120 1.68 -2.75 4.12
C PRO A 120 1.51 -1.97 5.43
N THR A 121 0.89 -0.80 5.35
CA THR A 121 0.77 0.15 6.47
C THR A 121 -0.69 0.55 6.67
N VAL A 122 -1.17 0.61 7.92
CA VAL A 122 -2.52 1.09 8.24
C VAL A 122 -2.74 2.49 7.65
N HIS A 123 -3.86 2.70 6.98
CA HIS A 123 -4.10 3.93 6.22
C HIS A 123 -5.47 4.56 6.44
N TYR A 124 -6.53 3.76 6.52
CA TYR A 124 -7.89 4.28 6.58
C TYR A 124 -8.81 3.39 7.42
N ASN A 125 -9.76 3.99 8.13
CA ASN A 125 -10.78 3.26 8.88
C ASN A 125 -12.08 3.30 8.06
N MET A 126 -12.57 2.13 7.63
CA MET A 126 -13.87 2.05 6.95
C MET A 126 -15.00 2.29 7.95
N GLY A 127 -14.86 1.75 9.15
CA GLY A 127 -15.81 1.94 10.22
C GLY A 127 -15.90 3.36 10.72
N GLY A 128 -17.03 3.68 11.33
CA GLY A 128 -17.28 4.99 11.89
C GLY A 128 -18.68 5.13 12.47
N ILE A 129 -19.18 6.37 12.44
CA ILE A 129 -20.55 6.66 12.85
C ILE A 129 -21.49 6.21 11.73
N PRO A 130 -22.44 5.28 11.98
CA PRO A 130 -23.39 4.86 10.97
C PRO A 130 -24.33 6.03 10.63
N CYS A 131 -24.43 6.33 9.33
CA CYS A 131 -25.34 7.35 8.80
C CYS A 131 -26.28 6.75 7.75
N ASN A 132 -27.46 7.34 7.60
CA ASN A 132 -28.29 7.09 6.42
C ASN A 132 -27.67 7.74 5.17
N TYR A 133 -28.27 7.55 3.99
CA TYR A 133 -27.73 8.09 2.74
C TYR A 133 -27.75 9.63 2.64
N HIS A 134 -28.39 10.33 3.59
CA HIS A 134 -28.34 11.78 3.74
C HIS A 134 -27.20 12.27 4.65
N GLY A 135 -26.42 11.36 5.26
CA GLY A 135 -25.35 11.69 6.19
C GLY A 135 -25.82 11.94 7.62
N GLU A 136 -27.10 11.70 7.92
CA GLU A 136 -27.65 11.84 9.27
C GLU A 136 -27.30 10.61 10.09
N ALA A 137 -26.79 10.84 11.30
CA ALA A 137 -26.37 9.74 12.15
C ALA A 137 -27.59 8.92 12.62
N ILE A 138 -27.49 7.60 12.48
CA ILE A 138 -28.56 6.67 12.87
C ILE A 138 -28.48 6.47 14.38
N ALA A 139 -29.44 7.03 15.11
CA ALA A 139 -29.66 6.70 16.51
C ALA A 139 -30.59 5.48 16.61
N PRO A 140 -30.31 4.50 17.48
CA PRO A 140 -31.29 3.45 17.76
C PRO A 140 -32.57 4.08 18.28
N ARG A 141 -33.69 3.92 17.56
CA ARG A 141 -35.02 4.32 18.06
C ARG A 141 -35.36 3.40 19.24
N ASN A 142 -35.55 3.99 20.42
CA ASN A 142 -36.21 3.39 21.58
C ASN A 142 -35.79 1.93 21.91
N GLY A 143 -34.53 1.71 22.27
CA GLY A 143 -34.13 0.53 23.04
C GLY A 143 -34.06 -0.81 22.29
N SER A 144 -34.29 -0.86 20.98
CA SER A 144 -34.02 -2.06 20.20
C SER A 144 -32.51 -2.21 19.98
N ARG A 145 -31.88 -3.10 20.76
CA ARG A 145 -30.58 -3.69 20.42
C ARG A 145 -30.81 -4.66 19.26
N GLN A 146 -30.43 -4.28 18.05
CA GLN A 146 -29.94 -5.20 17.01
C GLN A 146 -28.83 -4.50 16.26
#